data_AF-A0A7J9MD70-F1
#
_entry.id   AF-A0A7J9MD70-F1
#
_cell.length_a   1.000
_cell.length_b   1.000
_cell.length_c   1.000
_cell.angle_alpha   90.00
_cell.angle_beta   90.00
_cell.angle_gamma   90.00
#
_symmetry.space_group_name_H-M   'P 1'
#
loop_
_entity.id
_entity.type
_entity.pdbx_description
1 polymer ?
#
loop_
_entity_poly.entity_id
_entity_poly.type
_entity_poly.pdbx_seq_one_letter_code
_entity_poly.pdbx_strand_id
1 'polypeptide(L)'
;MEGPVLDLTKRLIDQIGSEKSSLILKCRSIEDKMKLLSKQLEDSEKYKSEYLKRYDDAINDKKKIADEYANRMNNLQADNSSLKERCSSLMKAVDSAKQEMLDWRRKYDQVLSKQKAKEDQATSEIEVLKSRSTAAEARLAAAKEQAESAQEEAEEWKRKYDFAVREAKAALEKAAIVQERSSKETQLREDTLREEFSHTLADKEEEIKEKSAKIEHAEQSLTTLKLELKAAEAKIKSYDTEVSSLKVEIRELIDKVESTNAKALSFEREAKILEQEKTHLEQKYSSEFKRFAEVEERCRSAEKEAKKATELADRARAEAVAAQKEKSEIQRMAMERLAQIERAERQIENLERQKTDLEDELHRIRLSEMDAVSKVGLLEARVEEREKEIESLLKTNNDQRSSTVKVLQDLLDSERVAHADANKRAEVLSLQLQAAQAKLDSLQQELTSVHLNETALDSKLKTASHGKRLRADDVEMGVGSVQDIDMSDRILRANKKSRSTTSPVLYSQSGDGGSVFKGGDDNQNPQNNQEDYTKFTVQKLKQELTKHNFGAELLALRNPNKKEILALYEKCVLQKS
;
A
#
# COMPACT_ATOMS: atom_id res chain seq x y z
N MET A 1 -44.98 36.42 136.81
CA MET A 1 -43.59 36.09 137.20
C MET A 1 -42.77 35.99 135.92
N GLU A 2 -42.44 37.14 135.35
CA GLU A 2 -41.44 37.29 134.28
C GLU A 2 -40.06 37.32 134.94
N GLY A 3 -39.09 36.56 134.41
CA GLY A 3 -37.76 36.45 134.99
C GLY A 3 -36.65 36.31 133.94
N PRO A 4 -35.43 36.79 134.23
CA PRO A 4 -34.30 36.90 133.28
C PRO A 4 -33.79 35.57 132.70
N VAL A 5 -34.12 34.43 133.30
CA VAL A 5 -33.80 33.10 132.78
C VAL A 5 -34.63 32.78 131.53
N LEU A 6 -35.90 33.20 131.50
CA LEU A 6 -36.81 32.93 130.37
C LEU A 6 -36.40 33.73 129.13
N ASP A 7 -35.86 34.94 129.32
CA ASP A 7 -35.32 35.79 128.25
C ASP A 7 -33.99 35.25 127.69
N LEU A 8 -33.11 34.70 128.55
CA LEU A 8 -31.88 34.04 128.11
C LEU A 8 -32.17 32.75 127.31
N THR A 9 -33.10 31.91 127.79
CA THR A 9 -33.51 30.69 127.08
C THR A 9 -34.15 31.02 125.73
N LYS A 10 -34.97 32.08 125.65
CA LYS A 10 -35.56 32.54 124.38
C LYS A 10 -34.50 33.02 123.39
N ARG A 11 -33.49 33.79 123.85
CA ARG A 11 -32.37 34.25 123.02
C ARG A 11 -31.51 33.11 122.49
N LEU A 12 -31.26 32.07 123.31
CA LEU A 12 -30.56 30.86 122.87
C LEU A 12 -31.37 30.04 121.86
N ILE A 13 -32.69 29.93 122.05
CA ILE A 13 -33.59 29.27 121.09
C ILE A 13 -33.64 30.04 119.76
N ASP A 14 -33.70 31.37 119.79
CA ASP A 14 -33.69 32.22 118.60
C ASP A 14 -32.33 32.16 117.89
N GLN A 15 -31.22 32.11 118.63
CA GLN A 15 -29.88 31.88 118.09
C GLN A 15 -29.78 30.52 117.39
N ILE A 16 -30.20 29.43 118.05
CA ILE A 16 -30.25 28.09 117.46
C ILE A 16 -31.17 28.06 116.23
N GLY A 17 -32.31 28.77 116.27
CA GLY A 17 -33.23 28.92 115.15
C GLY A 17 -32.60 29.66 113.96
N SER A 18 -31.81 30.70 114.22
CA SER A 18 -31.08 31.46 113.20
C SER A 18 -29.93 30.65 112.59
N GLU A 19 -29.19 29.91 113.40
CA GLU A 19 -28.10 29.02 112.96
C GLU A 19 -28.65 27.86 112.14
N LYS A 20 -29.77 27.27 112.57
CA LYS A 20 -30.49 26.23 111.82
C LYS A 20 -31.00 26.78 110.48
N SER A 21 -31.57 27.98 110.46
CA SER A 21 -32.04 28.62 109.22
C SER A 21 -30.88 28.94 108.26
N SER A 22 -29.76 29.43 108.80
CA SER A 22 -28.51 29.67 108.06
C SER A 22 -27.92 28.38 107.49
N LEU A 23 -27.92 27.30 108.28
CA LEU A 23 -27.47 25.98 107.83
C LEU A 23 -28.37 25.44 106.71
N ILE A 24 -29.69 25.55 106.84
CA ILE A 24 -30.64 25.14 105.80
C ILE A 24 -30.43 25.94 104.51
N LEU A 25 -30.22 27.26 104.61
CA LEU A 25 -29.93 28.10 103.44
C LEU A 25 -28.59 27.73 102.78
N LYS A 26 -27.55 27.42 103.58
CA LYS A 26 -26.27 26.91 103.06
C LYS A 26 -26.44 25.55 102.39
N CYS A 27 -27.18 24.62 102.97
CA CYS A 27 -27.49 23.32 102.37
C CYS A 27 -28.23 23.49 101.03
N ARG A 28 -29.26 24.34 100.97
CA ARG A 28 -29.97 24.67 99.72
C ARG A 28 -29.04 25.30 98.68
N SER A 29 -28.19 26.25 99.10
CA SER A 29 -27.20 26.88 98.21
C SER A 29 -26.17 25.88 97.66
N ILE A 30 -25.71 24.94 98.48
CA ILE A 30 -24.81 23.86 98.05
C ILE A 30 -25.52 22.94 97.07
N GLU A 31 -26.79 22.58 97.35
CA GLU A 31 -27.59 21.74 96.47
C GLU A 31 -27.84 22.41 95.10
N ASP A 32 -28.15 23.71 95.08
CA ASP A 32 -28.33 24.48 93.85
C ASP A 32 -27.01 24.62 93.07
N LYS A 33 -25.88 24.84 93.76
CA LYS A 33 -24.54 24.84 93.16
C LYS A 33 -24.20 23.47 92.56
N MET A 34 -24.52 22.38 93.26
CA MET A 34 -24.34 21.03 92.74
C MET A 34 -25.19 20.79 91.48
N LYS A 35 -26.46 21.19 91.49
CA LYS A 35 -27.33 21.09 90.30
C LYS A 35 -26.78 21.88 89.12
N LEU A 36 -26.27 23.09 89.35
CA LEU A 36 -25.65 23.90 88.30
C LEU A 36 -24.38 23.25 87.75
N LEU A 37 -23.50 22.73 88.61
CA LEU A 37 -22.28 22.02 88.20
C LEU A 37 -22.60 20.73 87.45
N SER A 38 -23.58 19.95 87.92
CA SER A 38 -24.07 18.75 87.21
C SER A 38 -24.60 19.10 85.82
N LYS A 39 -25.41 20.16 85.70
CA LYS A 39 -25.90 20.63 84.40
C LYS A 39 -24.77 21.10 83.47
N GLN A 40 -23.80 21.84 84.01
CA GLN A 40 -22.61 22.25 83.24
C GLN A 40 -21.78 21.06 82.77
N LEU A 41 -21.65 20.02 83.61
CA LEU A 41 -20.98 18.78 83.23
C LEU A 41 -21.73 18.05 82.12
N GLU A 42 -23.06 17.90 82.25
CA GLU A 42 -23.90 17.29 81.21
C GLU A 42 -23.84 18.06 79.88
N ASP A 43 -23.88 19.40 79.92
CA ASP A 43 -23.79 20.24 78.72
C ASP A 43 -22.40 20.13 78.07
N SER A 44 -21.34 20.05 78.88
CA SER A 44 -19.97 19.79 78.41
C SER A 44 -19.81 18.41 77.77
N GLU A 45 -20.38 17.36 78.38
CA GLU A 45 -20.38 15.99 77.84
C GLU A 45 -21.20 15.87 76.55
N LYS A 46 -22.35 16.55 76.47
CA LYS A 46 -23.13 16.65 75.22
C LYS A 46 -22.32 17.35 74.13
N TYR A 47 -21.69 18.48 74.44
CA TYR A 47 -20.84 19.20 73.48
C TYR A 47 -19.66 18.34 73.00
N LYS A 48 -19.00 17.62 73.91
CA LYS A 48 -17.92 16.67 73.58
C LYS A 48 -18.42 15.54 72.67
N SER A 49 -19.58 14.96 72.98
CA SER A 49 -20.20 13.90 72.17
C SER A 49 -20.60 14.40 70.78
N GLU A 50 -21.17 15.60 70.68
CA GLU A 50 -21.48 16.23 69.39
C GLU A 50 -20.23 16.55 68.59
N TYR A 51 -19.16 17.02 69.23
CA TYR A 51 -17.88 17.28 68.57
C TYR A 51 -17.27 16.00 68.01
N LEU A 52 -17.24 14.93 68.80
CA LEU A 52 -16.80 13.60 68.36
C LEU A 52 -17.64 13.11 67.18
N LYS A 53 -18.97 13.21 67.27
CA LYS A 53 -19.87 12.84 66.18
C LYS A 53 -19.57 13.60 64.89
N ARG A 54 -19.39 14.92 64.95
CA ARG A 54 -19.03 15.74 63.77
C ARG A 54 -17.67 15.34 63.19
N TYR A 55 -16.73 14.94 64.04
CA TYR A 55 -15.42 14.49 63.61
C TYR A 55 -15.52 13.12 62.90
N ASP A 56 -16.28 12.19 63.46
CA ASP A 56 -16.56 10.88 62.86
C ASP A 56 -17.32 11.02 61.54
N ASP A 57 -18.34 11.88 61.48
CA ASP A 57 -19.08 12.20 60.25
C ASP A 57 -18.13 12.77 59.17
N ALA A 58 -17.22 13.69 59.53
CA ALA A 58 -16.23 14.23 58.60
C ALA A 58 -15.22 13.19 58.11
N ILE A 59 -14.86 12.21 58.96
CA ILE A 59 -14.03 11.06 58.56
C ILE A 59 -14.79 10.17 57.60
N ASN A 60 -16.06 9.88 57.88
CA ASN A 60 -16.91 9.05 57.03
C ASN A 60 -17.13 9.70 55.66
N ASP A 61 -17.39 11.01 55.60
CA ASP A 61 -17.48 11.76 54.35
C ASP A 61 -16.15 11.71 53.58
N LYS A 62 -15.02 11.87 54.27
CA LYS A 62 -13.70 11.78 53.64
C LYS A 62 -13.47 10.38 53.06
N LYS A 63 -13.84 9.31 53.78
CA LYS A 63 -13.76 7.92 53.30
C LYS A 63 -14.63 7.71 52.08
N LYS A 64 -15.90 8.14 52.13
CA LYS A 64 -16.83 8.04 51.00
C LYS A 64 -16.29 8.73 49.74
N ILE A 65 -15.76 9.95 49.88
CA ILE A 65 -15.12 10.66 48.77
C ILE A 65 -13.89 9.91 48.25
N ALA A 66 -13.07 9.36 49.14
CA ALA A 66 -11.91 8.56 48.74
C ALA A 66 -12.31 7.30 47.95
N ASP A 67 -13.35 6.60 48.39
CA ASP A 67 -13.90 5.42 47.71
C ASP A 67 -14.51 5.80 46.34
N GLU A 68 -15.22 6.93 46.25
CA GLU A 68 -15.74 7.47 44.98
C GLU A 68 -14.60 7.79 44.00
N TYR A 69 -13.51 8.41 44.47
CA TYR A 69 -12.32 8.64 43.65
C TYR A 69 -11.63 7.35 43.22
N ALA A 70 -11.49 6.38 44.13
CA ALA A 70 -10.92 5.07 43.82
C ALA A 70 -11.73 4.33 42.75
N ASN A 71 -13.06 4.32 42.88
CA ASN A 71 -13.96 3.74 41.88
C ASN A 71 -13.85 4.45 40.53
N ARG A 72 -13.80 5.80 40.52
CA ARG A 72 -13.62 6.56 39.29
C ARG A 72 -12.28 6.28 38.62
N MET A 73 -11.19 6.18 39.39
CA MET A 73 -9.87 5.81 38.87
C MET A 73 -9.89 4.39 38.27
N ASN A 74 -10.49 3.43 38.96
CA ASN A 74 -10.60 2.05 38.47
C ASN A 74 -11.41 1.98 37.16
N ASN A 75 -12.54 2.69 37.08
CA ASN A 75 -13.34 2.76 35.85
C ASN A 75 -12.54 3.39 34.70
N LEU A 76 -11.85 4.50 34.95
CA LEU A 76 -10.99 5.14 33.93
C LEU A 76 -9.85 4.23 33.49
N GLN A 77 -9.27 3.45 34.41
CA GLN A 77 -8.23 2.48 34.08
C GLN A 77 -8.78 1.31 33.24
N ALA A 78 -9.98 0.84 33.54
CA ALA A 78 -10.67 -0.18 32.74
C ALA A 78 -11.01 0.34 31.34
N ASP A 79 -11.55 1.56 31.24
CA ASP A 79 -11.85 2.23 29.96
C ASP A 79 -10.58 2.42 29.13
N ASN A 80 -9.48 2.85 29.74
CA ASN A 80 -8.20 3.01 29.05
C ASN A 80 -7.64 1.65 28.57
N SER A 81 -7.80 0.60 29.37
CA SER A 81 -7.40 -0.76 28.98
C SER A 81 -8.23 -1.26 27.79
N SER A 82 -9.56 -1.08 27.83
CA SER A 82 -10.46 -1.42 26.72
C SER A 82 -10.14 -0.61 25.46
N LEU A 83 -9.86 0.69 25.60
CA LEU A 83 -9.47 1.54 24.48
C LEU A 83 -8.15 1.07 23.86
N LYS A 84 -7.15 0.71 24.69
CA LYS A 84 -5.87 0.18 24.22
C LYS A 84 -6.03 -1.14 23.47
N GLU A 85 -6.88 -2.05 23.96
CA GLU A 85 -7.22 -3.30 23.28
C GLU A 85 -7.91 -3.05 21.94
N ARG A 86 -8.86 -2.11 21.89
CA ARG A 86 -9.52 -1.69 20.64
C ARG A 86 -8.53 -1.09 19.65
N CYS A 87 -7.63 -0.21 20.09
CA CYS A 87 -6.57 0.35 19.25
C CYS A 87 -5.65 -0.74 18.72
N SER A 88 -5.24 -1.72 19.54
CA SER A 88 -4.43 -2.86 19.11
C SER A 88 -5.18 -3.73 18.08
N SER A 89 -6.46 -3.97 18.30
CA SER A 89 -7.31 -4.76 17.39
C SER A 89 -7.51 -4.06 16.05
N LEU A 90 -7.76 -2.75 16.07
CA LEU A 90 -7.85 -1.93 14.86
C LEU A 90 -6.53 -1.88 14.10
N MET A 91 -5.40 -1.77 14.80
CA MET A 91 -4.08 -1.80 14.17
C MET A 91 -3.87 -3.12 13.42
N LYS A 92 -4.18 -4.27 14.05
CA LYS A 92 -4.10 -5.58 13.42
C LYS A 92 -5.01 -5.69 12.20
N ALA A 93 -6.26 -5.20 12.30
CA ALA A 93 -7.20 -5.22 11.18
C ALA A 93 -6.70 -4.37 9.99
N VAL A 94 -6.10 -3.21 10.27
CA VAL A 94 -5.48 -2.36 9.24
C VAL A 94 -4.30 -3.06 8.57
N ASP A 95 -3.44 -3.74 9.34
CA ASP A 95 -2.31 -4.47 8.79
C ASP A 95 -2.76 -5.68 7.94
N SER A 96 -3.80 -6.41 8.37
CA SER A 96 -4.44 -7.45 7.56
C SER A 96 -5.02 -6.89 6.26
N ALA A 97 -5.75 -5.77 6.32
CA ALA A 97 -6.33 -5.14 5.13
C ALA A 97 -5.26 -4.65 4.14
N LYS A 98 -4.12 -4.12 4.64
CA LYS A 98 -2.97 -3.76 3.79
C LYS A 98 -2.39 -4.99 3.09
N GLN A 99 -2.26 -6.11 3.80
CA GLN A 99 -1.76 -7.34 3.21
C GLN A 99 -2.70 -7.87 2.11
N GLU A 100 -4.01 -7.89 2.37
CA GLU A 100 -5.02 -8.27 1.37
C GLU A 100 -5.00 -7.36 0.16
N MET A 101 -4.86 -6.05 0.35
CA MET A 101 -4.71 -5.08 -0.76
C MET A 101 -3.49 -5.40 -1.63
N LEU A 102 -2.34 -5.71 -1.01
CA LEU A 102 -1.13 -6.09 -1.73
C LEU A 102 -1.31 -7.40 -2.50
N ASP A 103 -2.02 -8.37 -1.93
CA ASP A 103 -2.33 -9.63 -2.60
C ASP A 103 -3.26 -9.42 -3.79
N TRP A 104 -4.29 -8.57 -3.65
CA TRP A 104 -5.17 -8.19 -4.76
C TRP A 104 -4.42 -7.44 -5.86
N ARG A 105 -3.52 -6.53 -5.50
CA ARG A 105 -2.64 -5.85 -6.47
C ARG A 105 -1.80 -6.86 -7.26
N ARG A 106 -1.13 -7.80 -6.57
CA ARG A 106 -0.34 -8.86 -7.23
C ARG A 106 -1.19 -9.71 -8.18
N LYS A 107 -2.41 -10.10 -7.76
CA LYS A 107 -3.35 -10.85 -8.60
C LYS A 107 -3.76 -10.04 -9.84
N TYR A 108 -4.08 -8.76 -9.67
CA TYR A 108 -4.42 -7.86 -10.75
C TYR A 108 -3.27 -7.71 -11.75
N ASP A 109 -2.05 -7.44 -11.26
CA ASP A 109 -0.86 -7.31 -12.10
C ASP A 109 -0.57 -8.62 -12.87
N GLN A 110 -0.80 -9.78 -12.26
CA GLN A 110 -0.66 -11.07 -12.92
C GLN A 110 -1.69 -11.26 -14.05
N VAL A 111 -2.96 -10.90 -13.82
CA VAL A 111 -4.01 -10.96 -14.85
C VAL A 111 -3.67 -10.02 -16.00
N LEU A 112 -3.23 -8.81 -15.69
CA LEU A 112 -2.87 -7.78 -16.67
C LEU A 112 -1.67 -8.21 -17.52
N SER A 113 -0.66 -8.82 -16.90
CA SER A 113 0.50 -9.42 -17.60
C SER A 113 0.07 -10.57 -18.53
N LYS A 114 -0.80 -11.47 -18.06
CA LYS A 114 -1.36 -12.55 -18.90
C LYS A 114 -2.18 -12.02 -20.07
N GLN A 115 -2.96 -10.97 -19.85
CA GLN A 115 -3.74 -10.33 -20.91
C GLN A 115 -2.81 -9.73 -21.97
N LYS A 116 -1.77 -9.01 -21.56
CA LYS A 116 -0.79 -8.43 -22.46
C LYS A 116 -0.07 -9.50 -23.29
N ALA A 117 0.35 -10.59 -22.66
CA ALA A 117 0.98 -11.70 -23.38
C ALA A 117 0.06 -12.33 -24.44
N LYS A 118 -1.26 -12.45 -24.16
CA LYS A 118 -2.24 -12.93 -25.13
C LYS A 118 -2.47 -11.94 -26.28
N GLU A 119 -2.45 -10.64 -25.99
CA GLU A 119 -2.57 -9.58 -26.99
C GLU A 119 -1.33 -9.55 -27.91
N ASP A 120 -0.13 -9.66 -27.35
CA ASP A 120 1.13 -9.80 -28.09
C ASP A 120 1.13 -11.07 -28.95
N GLN A 121 0.58 -12.17 -28.45
CA GLN A 121 0.40 -13.39 -29.25
C GLN A 121 -0.58 -13.16 -30.41
N ALA A 122 -1.77 -12.61 -30.14
CA ALA A 122 -2.79 -12.37 -31.16
C ALA A 122 -2.30 -11.40 -32.25
N THR A 123 -1.55 -10.35 -31.87
CA THR A 123 -0.95 -9.42 -32.83
C THR A 123 0.07 -10.12 -33.72
N SER A 124 0.93 -10.98 -33.16
CA SER A 124 1.87 -11.78 -33.95
C SER A 124 1.16 -12.73 -34.93
N GLU A 125 0.07 -13.38 -34.51
CA GLU A 125 -0.74 -14.25 -35.38
C GLU A 125 -1.42 -13.46 -36.51
N ILE A 126 -1.91 -12.25 -36.21
CA ILE A 126 -2.47 -11.34 -37.22
C ILE A 126 -1.41 -10.94 -38.24
N GLU A 127 -0.18 -10.62 -37.83
CA GLU A 127 0.91 -10.29 -38.75
C GLU A 127 1.29 -11.48 -39.65
N VAL A 128 1.38 -12.68 -39.08
CA VAL A 128 1.60 -13.91 -39.85
C VAL A 128 0.46 -14.13 -40.85
N LEU A 129 -0.80 -13.97 -40.44
CA LEU A 129 -1.93 -14.11 -41.35
C LEU A 129 -1.94 -13.04 -42.45
N LYS A 130 -1.58 -11.79 -42.14
CA LYS A 130 -1.42 -10.72 -43.12
C LYS A 130 -0.34 -11.05 -44.14
N SER A 131 0.84 -11.48 -43.69
CA SER A 131 1.93 -11.87 -44.60
C SER A 131 1.56 -13.08 -45.48
N ARG A 132 0.79 -14.03 -44.94
CA ARG A 132 0.28 -15.17 -45.72
C ARG A 132 -0.76 -14.72 -46.73
N SER A 133 -1.65 -13.78 -46.37
CA SER A 133 -2.63 -13.19 -47.29
C SER A 133 -1.95 -12.47 -48.44
N THR A 134 -0.99 -11.59 -48.15
CA THR A 134 -0.25 -10.86 -49.18
C THR A 134 0.53 -11.80 -50.11
N ALA A 135 1.15 -12.85 -49.57
CA ALA A 135 1.80 -13.88 -50.39
C ALA A 135 0.80 -14.68 -51.24
N ALA A 136 -0.39 -14.99 -50.72
CA ALA A 136 -1.43 -15.66 -51.49
C ALA A 136 -2.00 -14.76 -52.59
N GLU A 137 -2.21 -13.47 -52.30
CA GLU A 137 -2.62 -12.46 -53.28
C GLU A 137 -1.57 -12.30 -54.39
N ALA A 138 -0.28 -12.27 -54.05
CA ALA A 138 0.80 -12.24 -55.04
C ALA A 138 0.81 -13.48 -55.95
N ARG A 139 0.61 -14.68 -55.38
CA ARG A 139 0.49 -15.92 -56.18
C ARG A 139 -0.74 -15.88 -57.09
N LEU A 140 -1.85 -15.35 -56.60
CA LEU A 140 -3.09 -15.21 -57.37
C LEU A 140 -2.91 -14.20 -58.52
N ALA A 141 -2.20 -13.10 -58.29
CA ALA A 141 -1.86 -12.14 -59.33
C ALA A 141 -0.97 -12.76 -60.42
N ALA A 142 0.09 -13.48 -60.02
CA ALA A 142 0.96 -14.18 -60.97
C ALA A 142 0.21 -15.25 -61.78
N ALA A 143 -0.68 -16.02 -61.13
CA ALA A 143 -1.51 -17.00 -61.83
C ALA A 143 -2.49 -16.35 -62.82
N LYS A 144 -3.04 -15.18 -62.48
CA LYS A 144 -3.88 -14.40 -63.40
C LYS A 144 -3.09 -13.91 -64.60
N GLU A 145 -1.92 -13.32 -64.40
CA GLU A 145 -1.04 -12.86 -65.48
C GLU A 145 -0.63 -14.01 -66.40
N GLN A 146 -0.30 -15.18 -65.84
CA GLN A 146 0.01 -16.38 -66.62
C GLN A 146 -1.19 -16.86 -67.45
N ALA A 147 -2.40 -16.81 -66.87
CA ALA A 147 -3.63 -17.18 -67.58
C ALA A 147 -3.97 -16.19 -68.71
N GLU A 148 -3.80 -14.89 -68.46
CA GLU A 148 -3.99 -13.83 -69.46
C GLU A 148 -2.98 -13.98 -70.61
N SER A 149 -1.70 -14.20 -70.30
CA SER A 149 -0.66 -14.45 -71.30
C SER A 149 -0.94 -15.71 -72.14
N ALA A 150 -1.38 -16.80 -71.52
CA ALA A 150 -1.76 -18.02 -72.24
C ALA A 150 -3.00 -17.81 -73.13
N GLN A 151 -3.95 -16.98 -72.69
CA GLN A 151 -5.10 -16.60 -73.51
C GLN A 151 -4.67 -15.76 -74.71
N GLU A 152 -3.80 -14.76 -74.51
CA GLU A 152 -3.26 -13.95 -75.60
C GLU A 152 -2.53 -14.80 -76.65
N GLU A 153 -1.68 -15.75 -76.20
CA GLU A 153 -0.99 -16.67 -77.09
C GLU A 153 -1.97 -17.56 -77.87
N ALA A 154 -2.99 -18.10 -77.20
CA ALA A 154 -4.03 -18.88 -77.86
C ALA A 154 -4.80 -18.06 -78.91
N GLU A 155 -5.10 -16.80 -78.61
CA GLU A 155 -5.70 -15.88 -79.58
C GLU A 155 -4.76 -15.57 -80.75
N GLU A 156 -3.46 -15.42 -80.52
CA GLU A 156 -2.47 -15.26 -81.59
C GLU A 156 -2.39 -16.49 -82.50
N TRP A 157 -2.36 -17.69 -81.92
CA TRP A 157 -2.40 -18.93 -82.69
C TRP A 157 -3.67 -19.04 -83.51
N LYS A 158 -4.82 -18.65 -82.95
CA LYS A 158 -6.08 -18.57 -83.69
C LYS A 158 -5.98 -17.60 -84.86
N ARG A 159 -5.44 -16.39 -84.66
CA ARG A 159 -5.22 -15.41 -85.75
C ARG A 159 -4.29 -15.96 -86.85
N LYS A 160 -3.20 -16.65 -86.47
CA LYS A 160 -2.26 -17.29 -87.40
C LYS A 160 -2.92 -18.41 -88.19
N TYR A 161 -3.70 -19.27 -87.53
CA TYR A 161 -4.46 -20.33 -88.18
C TYR A 161 -5.48 -19.75 -89.17
N ASP A 162 -6.25 -18.73 -88.76
CA ASP A 162 -7.23 -18.06 -89.62
C ASP A 162 -6.57 -17.39 -90.84
N PHE A 163 -5.34 -16.87 -90.69
CA PHE A 163 -4.54 -16.35 -91.81
C PHE A 163 -4.11 -17.49 -92.75
N ALA A 164 -3.52 -18.56 -92.23
CA ALA A 164 -3.07 -19.71 -93.02
C ALA A 164 -4.24 -20.37 -93.77
N VAL A 165 -5.42 -20.50 -93.15
CA VAL A 165 -6.63 -21.01 -93.79
C VAL A 165 -7.08 -20.09 -94.94
N ARG A 166 -7.06 -18.77 -94.75
CA ARG A 166 -7.39 -17.81 -95.82
C ARG A 166 -6.39 -17.89 -96.97
N GLU A 167 -5.09 -18.01 -96.67
CA GLU A 167 -4.05 -18.13 -97.68
C GLU A 167 -4.15 -19.46 -98.46
N ALA A 168 -4.39 -20.57 -97.77
CA ALA A 168 -4.63 -21.87 -98.40
C ALA A 168 -5.87 -21.85 -99.30
N LYS A 169 -6.98 -21.23 -98.85
CA LYS A 169 -8.17 -21.02 -99.68
C LYS A 169 -7.86 -20.19 -100.93
N ALA A 170 -7.11 -19.10 -100.79
CA ALA A 170 -6.72 -18.26 -101.92
C ALA A 170 -5.79 -19.00 -102.90
N ALA A 171 -4.88 -19.83 -102.40
CA ALA A 171 -4.02 -20.67 -103.23
C ALA A 171 -4.82 -21.73 -104.00
N LEU A 172 -5.81 -22.36 -103.34
CA LEU A 172 -6.72 -23.33 -103.96
C LEU A 172 -7.55 -22.67 -105.06
N GLU A 173 -8.11 -21.48 -104.83
CA GLU A 173 -8.85 -20.72 -105.84
C GLU A 173 -7.97 -20.36 -107.05
N LYS A 174 -6.72 -19.93 -106.81
CA LYS A 174 -5.74 -19.70 -107.89
C LYS A 174 -5.42 -20.97 -108.67
N ALA A 175 -5.22 -22.10 -107.99
CA ALA A 175 -4.97 -23.39 -108.63
C ALA A 175 -6.16 -23.86 -109.47
N ALA A 176 -7.39 -23.66 -108.98
CA ALA A 176 -8.61 -23.95 -109.72
C ALA A 176 -8.71 -23.10 -111.01
N ILE A 177 -8.41 -21.80 -110.93
CA ILE A 177 -8.36 -20.91 -112.10
C ILE A 177 -7.30 -21.37 -113.12
N VAL A 178 -6.12 -21.79 -112.65
CA VAL A 178 -5.05 -22.31 -113.53
C VAL A 178 -5.47 -23.62 -114.20
N GLN A 179 -6.12 -24.53 -113.47
CA GLN A 179 -6.66 -25.78 -114.02
C GLN A 179 -7.79 -25.53 -115.03
N GLU A 180 -8.66 -24.55 -114.78
CA GLU A 180 -9.70 -24.16 -115.73
C GLU A 180 -9.10 -23.55 -117.01
N ARG A 181 -8.02 -22.77 -116.89
CA ARG A 181 -7.29 -22.24 -118.06
C ARG A 181 -6.59 -23.34 -118.85
N SER A 182 -5.90 -24.27 -118.18
CA SER A 182 -5.20 -25.37 -118.86
C SER A 182 -6.17 -26.37 -119.53
N SER A 183 -7.32 -26.63 -118.90
CA SER A 183 -8.39 -27.45 -119.52
C SER A 183 -8.98 -26.77 -120.75
N LYS A 184 -9.22 -25.45 -120.73
CA LYS A 184 -9.65 -24.71 -121.93
C LYS A 184 -8.59 -24.72 -123.04
N GLU A 185 -7.32 -24.58 -122.69
CA GLU A 185 -6.22 -24.58 -123.66
C GLU A 185 -6.00 -25.97 -124.29
N THR A 186 -6.17 -27.04 -123.50
CA THR A 186 -6.12 -28.43 -124.00
C THR A 186 -7.31 -28.74 -124.90
N GLN A 187 -8.52 -28.29 -124.55
CA GLN A 187 -9.70 -28.41 -125.41
C GLN A 187 -9.50 -27.70 -126.76
N LEU A 188 -8.98 -26.47 -126.76
CA LEU A 188 -8.69 -25.73 -128.00
C LEU A 188 -7.67 -26.47 -128.90
N ARG A 189 -6.63 -27.08 -128.31
CA ARG A 189 -5.66 -27.90 -129.05
C ARG A 189 -6.31 -29.15 -129.64
N GLU A 190 -7.18 -29.81 -128.89
CA GLU A 190 -7.90 -31.00 -129.36
C GLU A 190 -8.85 -30.65 -130.52
N ASP A 191 -9.57 -29.54 -130.42
CA ASP A 191 -10.48 -29.08 -131.47
C ASP A 191 -9.71 -28.74 -132.76
N THR A 192 -8.54 -28.09 -132.65
CA THR A 192 -7.65 -27.83 -133.81
C THR A 192 -7.18 -29.15 -134.46
N LEU A 193 -6.74 -30.13 -133.65
CA LEU A 193 -6.32 -31.44 -134.17
C LEU A 193 -7.47 -32.18 -134.85
N ARG A 194 -8.69 -32.12 -134.29
CA ARG A 194 -9.89 -32.75 -134.90
C ARG A 194 -10.19 -32.16 -136.27
N GLU A 195 -10.04 -30.85 -136.45
CA GLU A 195 -10.18 -30.19 -137.76
C GLU A 195 -9.09 -30.63 -138.75
N GLU A 196 -7.82 -30.68 -138.31
CA GLU A 196 -6.70 -31.16 -139.14
C GLU A 196 -6.88 -32.62 -139.60
N PHE A 197 -7.33 -33.50 -138.69
CA PHE A 197 -7.63 -34.89 -139.04
C PHE A 197 -8.79 -35.00 -140.02
N SER A 198 -9.83 -34.19 -139.87
CA SER A 198 -10.96 -34.16 -140.81
C SER A 198 -10.53 -33.75 -142.22
N HIS A 199 -9.62 -32.77 -142.33
CA HIS A 199 -9.07 -32.37 -143.63
C HIS A 199 -8.21 -33.48 -144.26
N THR A 200 -7.33 -34.09 -143.47
CA THR A 200 -6.42 -35.15 -143.96
C THR A 200 -7.17 -36.39 -144.43
N LEU A 201 -8.30 -36.72 -143.78
CA LEU A 201 -9.10 -37.89 -144.13
C LEU A 201 -9.82 -37.72 -145.47
N ALA A 202 -10.29 -36.50 -145.77
CA ALA A 202 -10.89 -36.18 -147.06
C ALA A 202 -9.90 -36.34 -148.23
N ASP A 203 -8.65 -35.89 -148.06
CA ASP A 203 -7.58 -36.04 -149.06
C ASP A 203 -7.25 -37.52 -149.34
N LYS A 204 -7.27 -38.36 -148.30
CA LYS A 204 -6.98 -39.79 -148.42
C LYS A 204 -8.09 -40.57 -149.12
N GLU A 205 -9.33 -40.13 -149.00
CA GLU A 205 -10.50 -40.77 -149.62
C GLU A 205 -10.54 -40.56 -151.15
N GLU A 206 -9.90 -39.50 -151.64
CA GLU A 206 -9.67 -39.25 -153.06
C GLU A 206 -8.54 -40.14 -153.63
N GLU A 207 -7.45 -40.34 -152.87
CA GLU A 207 -6.30 -41.20 -153.26
C GLU A 207 -6.69 -42.69 -153.36
N ILE A 208 -7.62 -43.16 -152.51
CA ILE A 208 -8.09 -44.55 -152.51
C ILE A 208 -8.89 -44.89 -153.77
N LYS A 209 -9.70 -43.96 -154.28
CA LYS A 209 -10.47 -44.16 -155.52
C LYS A 209 -9.57 -44.40 -156.74
N GLU A 210 -8.39 -43.81 -156.76
CA GLU A 210 -7.43 -43.95 -157.87
C GLU A 210 -6.69 -45.30 -157.85
N LYS A 211 -6.39 -45.84 -156.65
CA LYS A 211 -5.57 -47.07 -156.51
C LYS A 211 -6.36 -48.36 -156.69
N SER A 212 -7.65 -48.39 -156.40
CA SER A 212 -8.50 -49.58 -156.63
C SER A 212 -8.56 -50.02 -158.10
N ALA A 213 -8.37 -49.12 -159.08
CA ALA A 213 -8.40 -49.47 -160.51
C ALA A 213 -7.16 -50.22 -161.02
N LYS A 214 -6.05 -50.25 -160.27
CA LYS A 214 -4.76 -50.83 -160.71
C LYS A 214 -4.48 -52.24 -160.16
N ILE A 215 -5.21 -52.67 -159.12
CA ILE A 215 -4.95 -53.94 -158.41
C ILE A 215 -5.56 -55.16 -159.12
N GLU A 216 -6.68 -54.98 -159.84
CA GLU A 216 -7.43 -56.06 -160.51
C GLU A 216 -6.62 -56.83 -161.60
N HIS A 217 -5.53 -56.25 -162.11
CA HIS A 217 -4.71 -56.85 -163.18
C HIS A 217 -3.54 -57.71 -162.65
N ALA A 218 -3.12 -57.56 -161.39
CA ALA A 218 -1.90 -58.19 -160.89
C ALA A 218 -2.14 -59.54 -160.15
N GLU A 219 -3.40 -59.88 -159.86
CA GLU A 219 -3.74 -61.00 -158.95
C GLU A 219 -3.75 -62.40 -159.60
N GLN A 220 -3.58 -62.53 -160.93
CA GLN A 220 -3.73 -63.82 -161.61
C GLN A 220 -2.51 -64.75 -161.64
N SER A 221 -1.29 -64.31 -161.28
CA SER A 221 -0.06 -65.10 -161.58
C SER A 221 0.76 -65.60 -160.38
N LEU A 222 0.44 -65.26 -159.14
CA LEU A 222 1.36 -65.44 -157.99
C LEU A 222 1.08 -66.65 -157.08
N THR A 223 0.09 -67.49 -157.40
CA THR A 223 -0.47 -68.49 -156.49
C THR A 223 0.32 -69.80 -156.36
N THR A 224 1.24 -70.15 -157.26
CA THR A 224 1.72 -71.56 -157.34
C THR A 224 3.02 -71.89 -156.59
N LEU A 225 3.85 -70.92 -156.19
CA LEU A 225 5.22 -71.23 -155.69
C LEU A 225 5.46 -71.04 -154.17
N LYS A 226 4.47 -70.66 -153.37
CA LYS A 226 4.67 -70.19 -151.98
C LYS A 226 4.43 -71.21 -150.85
N LEU A 227 4.00 -72.45 -151.13
CA LEU A 227 3.50 -73.36 -150.10
C LEU A 227 4.53 -74.28 -149.41
N GLU A 228 5.71 -74.53 -149.98
CA GLU A 228 6.62 -75.57 -149.45
C GLU A 228 7.74 -75.08 -148.48
N LEU A 229 7.98 -73.77 -148.37
CA LEU A 229 9.07 -73.21 -147.53
C LEU A 229 8.69 -73.01 -146.04
N LYS A 230 7.39 -72.96 -145.70
CA LYS A 230 6.89 -72.52 -144.37
C LYS A 230 7.01 -73.53 -143.22
N ALA A 231 7.33 -74.80 -143.47
CA ALA A 231 7.24 -75.84 -142.43
C ALA A 231 8.49 -75.98 -141.53
N ALA A 232 9.67 -75.53 -141.98
CA ALA A 232 10.93 -75.76 -141.26
C ALA A 232 11.32 -74.66 -140.25
N GLU A 233 10.86 -73.42 -140.43
CA GLU A 233 11.25 -72.25 -139.58
C GLU A 233 10.57 -72.19 -138.20
N ALA A 234 9.48 -72.95 -137.99
CA ALA A 234 8.66 -72.84 -136.78
C ALA A 234 9.27 -73.48 -135.52
N LYS A 235 10.22 -74.42 -135.65
CA LYS A 235 10.71 -75.25 -134.53
C LYS A 235 11.92 -74.67 -133.78
N ILE A 236 12.66 -73.74 -134.39
CA ILE A 236 13.86 -73.12 -133.80
C ILE A 236 13.49 -71.90 -132.94
N LYS A 237 12.42 -71.18 -133.28
CA LYS A 237 11.97 -69.98 -132.55
C LYS A 237 11.45 -70.26 -131.13
N SER A 238 11.06 -71.51 -130.80
CA SER A 238 10.48 -71.83 -129.48
C SER A 238 11.52 -72.05 -128.37
N TYR A 239 12.73 -72.50 -128.69
CA TYR A 239 13.77 -72.72 -127.67
C TYR A 239 14.49 -71.43 -127.26
N ASP A 240 14.62 -70.46 -128.17
CA ASP A 240 15.27 -69.17 -127.89
C ASP A 240 14.44 -68.27 -126.94
N THR A 241 13.11 -68.41 -126.98
CA THR A 241 12.19 -67.69 -126.09
C THR A 241 12.29 -68.17 -124.64
N GLU A 242 12.50 -69.46 -124.42
CA GLU A 242 12.55 -70.05 -123.08
C GLU A 242 13.85 -69.69 -122.34
N VAL A 243 14.99 -69.76 -123.04
CA VAL A 243 16.31 -69.34 -122.52
C VAL A 243 16.34 -67.85 -122.18
N SER A 244 15.66 -67.02 -122.98
CA SER A 244 15.55 -65.59 -122.71
C SER A 244 14.74 -65.30 -121.45
N SER A 245 13.68 -66.07 -121.18
CA SER A 245 12.86 -65.91 -119.97
C SER A 245 13.65 -66.23 -118.68
N LEU A 246 14.39 -67.35 -118.67
CA LEU A 246 15.17 -67.77 -117.51
C LEU A 246 16.31 -66.80 -117.18
N LYS A 247 16.90 -66.15 -118.19
CA LYS A 247 17.92 -65.10 -117.99
C LYS A 247 17.36 -63.83 -117.35
N VAL A 248 16.10 -63.48 -117.62
CA VAL A 248 15.42 -62.34 -116.98
C VAL A 248 15.13 -62.65 -115.52
N GLU A 249 14.61 -63.84 -115.22
CA GLU A 249 14.30 -64.26 -113.85
C GLU A 249 15.55 -64.32 -112.94
N ILE A 250 16.67 -64.84 -113.47
CA ILE A 250 17.96 -64.81 -112.75
C ILE A 250 18.40 -63.38 -112.44
N ARG A 251 18.23 -62.43 -113.38
CA ARG A 251 18.59 -61.03 -113.17
C ARG A 251 17.71 -60.36 -112.12
N GLU A 252 16.40 -60.61 -112.15
CA GLU A 252 15.46 -60.11 -111.14
C GLU A 252 15.76 -60.64 -109.73
N LEU A 253 16.19 -61.90 -109.62
CA LEU A 253 16.60 -62.49 -108.34
C LEU A 253 17.89 -61.85 -107.80
N ILE A 254 18.87 -61.57 -108.68
CA ILE A 254 20.10 -60.86 -108.31
C ILE A 254 19.78 -59.45 -107.80
N ASP A 255 18.97 -58.68 -108.53
CA ASP A 255 18.57 -57.32 -108.14
C ASP A 255 17.83 -57.30 -106.79
N LYS A 256 17.00 -58.32 -106.52
CA LYS A 256 16.32 -58.49 -105.22
C LYS A 256 17.30 -58.77 -104.08
N VAL A 257 18.29 -59.63 -104.31
CA VAL A 257 19.33 -59.93 -103.30
C VAL A 257 20.19 -58.70 -103.03
N GLU A 258 20.59 -57.95 -104.07
CA GLU A 258 21.35 -56.72 -103.90
C GLU A 258 20.55 -55.63 -103.17
N SER A 259 19.26 -55.46 -103.51
CA SER A 259 18.36 -54.51 -102.83
C SER A 259 18.15 -54.85 -101.36
N THR A 260 17.95 -56.14 -101.04
CA THR A 260 17.78 -56.59 -99.64
C THR A 260 19.07 -56.46 -98.84
N ASN A 261 20.22 -56.75 -99.44
CA ASN A 261 21.52 -56.55 -98.81
C ASN A 261 21.82 -55.06 -98.55
N ALA A 262 21.50 -54.18 -99.50
CA ALA A 262 21.64 -52.73 -99.32
C ALA A 262 20.77 -52.19 -98.16
N LYS A 263 19.54 -52.71 -98.02
CA LYS A 263 18.64 -52.38 -96.90
C LYS A 263 19.16 -52.91 -95.55
N ALA A 264 19.73 -54.12 -95.51
CA ALA A 264 20.33 -54.65 -94.29
C ALA A 264 21.51 -53.78 -93.82
N LEU A 265 22.38 -53.36 -94.75
CA LEU A 265 23.50 -52.47 -94.45
C LEU A 265 23.04 -51.06 -94.03
N SER A 266 21.91 -50.54 -94.52
CA SER A 266 21.38 -49.26 -94.03
C SER A 266 20.87 -49.38 -92.59
N PHE A 267 20.17 -50.47 -92.24
CA PHE A 267 19.71 -50.68 -90.86
C PHE A 267 20.88 -50.90 -89.89
N GLU A 268 21.96 -51.56 -90.31
CA GLU A 268 23.15 -51.70 -89.48
C GLU A 268 23.82 -50.35 -89.19
N ARG A 269 23.87 -49.44 -90.18
CA ARG A 269 24.37 -48.07 -89.98
C ARG A 269 23.47 -47.29 -89.02
N GLU A 270 22.16 -47.39 -89.18
CA GLU A 270 21.19 -46.73 -88.31
C GLU A 270 21.28 -47.25 -86.86
N ALA A 271 21.42 -48.56 -86.66
CA ALA A 271 21.62 -49.15 -85.34
C ALA A 271 22.90 -48.64 -84.65
N LYS A 272 24.00 -48.50 -85.39
CA LYS A 272 25.25 -47.93 -84.87
C LYS A 272 25.11 -46.48 -84.44
N ILE A 273 24.34 -45.67 -85.19
CA ILE A 273 24.05 -44.28 -84.82
C ILE A 273 23.23 -44.23 -83.53
N LEU A 274 22.18 -45.05 -83.43
CA LEU A 274 21.33 -45.11 -82.23
C LEU A 274 22.11 -45.58 -80.99
N GLU A 275 23.06 -46.50 -81.15
CA GLU A 275 23.91 -46.96 -80.04
C GLU A 275 24.88 -45.87 -79.56
N GLN A 276 25.45 -45.07 -80.48
CA GLN A 276 26.25 -43.89 -80.13
C GLN A 276 25.41 -42.81 -79.44
N GLU A 277 24.19 -42.55 -79.90
CA GLU A 277 23.27 -41.60 -79.24
C GLU A 277 22.90 -42.07 -77.84
N LYS A 278 22.59 -43.36 -77.65
CA LYS A 278 22.31 -43.95 -76.34
C LYS A 278 23.48 -43.73 -75.37
N THR A 279 24.70 -44.06 -75.77
CA THR A 279 25.88 -43.90 -74.90
C THR A 279 26.16 -42.43 -74.56
N HIS A 280 25.98 -41.52 -75.52
CA HIS A 280 26.10 -40.08 -75.28
C HIS A 280 25.03 -39.57 -74.28
N LEU A 281 23.78 -40.03 -74.43
CA LEU A 281 22.70 -39.67 -73.49
C LEU A 281 22.96 -40.22 -72.09
N GLU A 282 23.40 -41.47 -71.95
CA GLU A 282 23.77 -42.07 -70.66
C GLU A 282 24.88 -41.29 -69.96
N GLN A 283 25.93 -40.89 -70.69
CA GLN A 283 27.00 -40.04 -70.16
C GLN A 283 26.49 -38.67 -69.70
N LYS A 284 25.62 -38.04 -70.51
CA LYS A 284 25.01 -36.75 -70.16
C LYS A 284 24.13 -36.86 -68.91
N TYR A 285 23.29 -37.89 -68.80
CA TYR A 285 22.49 -38.08 -67.60
C TYR A 285 23.35 -38.35 -66.37
N SER A 286 24.42 -39.16 -66.50
CA SER A 286 25.36 -39.42 -65.40
C SER A 286 26.02 -38.14 -64.87
N SER A 287 26.44 -37.23 -65.76
CA SER A 287 27.03 -35.95 -65.35
C SER A 287 26.00 -35.02 -64.71
N GLU A 288 24.77 -34.96 -65.23
CA GLU A 288 23.67 -34.20 -64.61
C GLU A 288 23.32 -34.74 -63.21
N PHE A 289 23.27 -36.07 -63.02
CA PHE A 289 23.03 -36.65 -61.68
C PHE A 289 24.12 -36.26 -60.67
N LYS A 290 25.40 -36.25 -61.08
CA LYS A 290 26.48 -35.77 -60.21
C LYS A 290 26.31 -34.30 -59.86
N ARG A 291 25.93 -33.48 -60.84
CA ARG A 291 25.66 -32.05 -60.64
C ARG A 291 24.50 -31.83 -59.68
N PHE A 292 23.42 -32.60 -59.78
CA PHE A 292 22.30 -32.54 -58.84
C PHE A 292 22.72 -32.93 -57.43
N ALA A 293 23.50 -34.00 -57.26
CA ALA A 293 24.00 -34.41 -55.94
C ALA A 293 24.88 -33.31 -55.29
N GLU A 294 25.74 -32.65 -56.07
CA GLU A 294 26.52 -31.52 -55.58
C GLU A 294 25.65 -30.33 -55.16
N VAL A 295 24.62 -30.00 -55.94
CA VAL A 295 23.68 -28.91 -55.60
C VAL A 295 22.92 -29.25 -54.34
N GLU A 296 22.46 -30.49 -54.18
CA GLU A 296 21.78 -30.95 -52.97
C GLU A 296 22.68 -30.84 -51.73
N GLU A 297 23.96 -31.24 -51.83
CA GLU A 297 24.93 -31.09 -50.74
C GLU A 297 25.19 -29.63 -50.38
N ARG A 298 25.26 -28.74 -51.39
CA ARG A 298 25.38 -27.28 -51.17
C ARG A 298 24.13 -26.74 -50.47
N CYS A 299 22.92 -27.16 -50.87
CA CYS A 299 21.68 -26.79 -50.20
C CYS A 299 21.66 -27.28 -48.74
N ARG A 300 22.01 -28.54 -48.47
CA ARG A 300 22.10 -29.08 -47.10
C ARG A 300 23.12 -28.33 -46.25
N SER A 301 24.23 -27.89 -46.83
CA SER A 301 25.24 -27.08 -46.14
C SER A 301 24.72 -25.67 -45.83
N ALA A 302 24.10 -25.02 -46.80
CA ALA A 302 23.48 -23.71 -46.63
C ALA A 302 22.35 -23.74 -45.59
N GLU A 303 21.53 -24.80 -45.55
CA GLU A 303 20.50 -24.98 -44.52
C GLU A 303 21.09 -25.11 -43.11
N LYS A 304 22.19 -25.87 -42.95
CA LYS A 304 22.88 -25.99 -41.66
C LYS A 304 23.46 -24.65 -41.22
N GLU A 305 24.03 -23.89 -42.15
CA GLU A 305 24.59 -22.57 -41.87
C GLU A 305 23.50 -21.55 -41.52
N ALA A 306 22.39 -21.56 -42.25
CA ALA A 306 21.22 -20.75 -41.93
C ALA A 306 20.67 -21.07 -40.54
N LYS A 307 20.55 -22.35 -40.16
CA LYS A 307 20.13 -22.77 -38.82
C LYS A 307 21.07 -22.24 -37.73
N LYS A 308 22.39 -22.38 -37.91
CA LYS A 308 23.38 -21.85 -36.97
C LYS A 308 23.28 -20.32 -36.83
N ALA A 309 23.07 -19.61 -37.94
CA ALA A 309 22.89 -18.17 -37.93
C ALA A 309 21.63 -17.77 -37.16
N THR A 310 20.50 -18.48 -37.36
CA THR A 310 19.27 -18.22 -36.60
C THR A 310 19.43 -18.49 -35.11
N GLU A 311 20.07 -19.60 -34.72
CA GLU A 311 20.33 -19.93 -33.32
C GLU A 311 21.24 -18.90 -32.65
N LEU A 312 22.24 -18.39 -33.37
CA LEU A 312 23.13 -17.34 -32.85
C LEU A 312 22.38 -16.02 -32.67
N ALA A 313 21.52 -15.64 -33.63
CA ALA A 313 20.67 -14.47 -33.51
C ALA A 313 19.67 -14.58 -32.35
N ASP A 314 19.10 -15.77 -32.12
CA ASP A 314 18.19 -16.02 -31.00
C ASP A 314 18.91 -15.95 -29.66
N ARG A 315 20.12 -16.51 -29.57
CA ARG A 315 20.95 -16.43 -28.37
C ARG A 315 21.34 -14.98 -28.06
N ALA A 316 21.77 -14.22 -29.06
CA ALA A 316 22.09 -12.79 -28.90
C ALA A 316 20.86 -11.97 -28.45
N ARG A 317 19.66 -12.28 -28.98
CA ARG A 317 18.41 -11.66 -28.53
C ARG A 317 18.08 -12.01 -27.08
N ALA A 318 18.23 -13.28 -26.69
CA ALA A 318 18.00 -13.72 -25.32
C ALA A 318 18.97 -13.06 -24.32
N GLU A 319 20.25 -12.97 -24.68
CA GLU A 319 21.29 -12.28 -23.88
C GLU A 319 21.00 -10.78 -23.75
N ALA A 320 20.57 -10.11 -24.83
CA ALA A 320 20.19 -8.70 -24.79
C ALA A 320 18.99 -8.44 -23.86
N VAL A 321 17.98 -9.33 -23.89
CA VAL A 321 16.83 -9.26 -22.97
C VAL A 321 17.27 -9.48 -21.52
N ALA A 322 18.14 -10.46 -21.27
CA ALA A 322 18.68 -10.73 -19.94
C ALA A 322 19.47 -9.53 -19.39
N ALA A 323 20.38 -8.96 -20.19
CA ALA A 323 21.15 -7.77 -19.82
C ALA A 323 20.26 -6.55 -19.54
N GLN A 324 19.20 -6.35 -20.33
CA GLN A 324 18.24 -5.27 -20.10
C GLN A 324 17.45 -5.48 -18.78
N LYS A 325 17.07 -6.73 -18.47
CA LYS A 325 16.42 -7.07 -17.21
C LYS A 325 17.35 -6.80 -16.02
N GLU A 326 18.59 -7.26 -16.08
CA GLU A 326 19.60 -6.98 -15.04
C GLU A 326 19.81 -5.48 -14.83
N LYS A 327 19.92 -4.70 -15.91
CA LYS A 327 20.00 -3.23 -15.84
C LYS A 327 18.80 -2.63 -15.09
N SER A 328 17.59 -3.10 -15.39
CA SER A 328 16.38 -2.62 -14.72
C SER A 328 16.33 -2.99 -13.23
N GLU A 329 16.81 -4.19 -12.86
CA GLU A 329 16.91 -4.63 -11.47
C GLU A 329 17.96 -3.83 -10.68
N ILE A 330 19.12 -3.56 -11.28
CA ILE A 330 20.15 -2.71 -10.68
C ILE A 330 19.61 -1.30 -10.44
N GLN A 331 18.91 -0.71 -11.41
CA GLN A 331 18.27 0.61 -11.26
C GLN A 331 17.22 0.60 -10.15
N ARG A 332 16.38 -0.44 -10.07
CA ARG A 332 15.39 -0.60 -8.99
C ARG A 332 16.07 -0.67 -7.61
N MET A 333 17.12 -1.48 -7.48
CA MET A 333 17.90 -1.61 -6.25
C MET A 333 18.58 -0.31 -5.84
N ALA A 334 19.10 0.46 -6.80
CA ALA A 334 19.69 1.77 -6.54
C ALA A 334 18.66 2.78 -6.01
N MET A 335 17.47 2.83 -6.61
CA MET A 335 16.36 3.68 -6.12
C MET A 335 15.92 3.27 -4.71
N GLU A 336 15.83 1.97 -4.43
CA GLU A 336 15.48 1.47 -3.10
C GLU A 336 16.52 1.86 -2.04
N ARG A 337 17.82 1.76 -2.38
CA ARG A 337 18.92 2.21 -1.52
C ARG A 337 18.88 3.71 -1.28
N LEU A 338 18.62 4.53 -2.31
CA LEU A 338 18.45 5.97 -2.15
C LEU A 338 17.29 6.31 -1.20
N ALA A 339 16.13 5.66 -1.38
CA ALA A 339 14.99 5.88 -0.49
C ALA A 339 15.27 5.47 0.96
N GLN A 340 16.14 4.47 1.20
CA GLN A 340 16.58 4.10 2.53
C GLN A 340 17.55 5.15 3.12
N ILE A 341 18.49 5.65 2.33
CA ILE A 341 19.41 6.73 2.72
C ILE A 341 18.62 7.97 3.11
N GLU A 342 17.69 8.44 2.27
CA GLU A 342 16.89 9.63 2.59
C GLU A 342 16.03 9.45 3.86
N ARG A 343 15.57 8.23 4.15
CA ARG A 343 14.85 7.95 5.40
C ARG A 343 15.78 8.04 6.61
N ALA A 344 16.98 7.51 6.50
CA ALA A 344 18.00 7.61 7.55
C ALA A 344 18.45 9.06 7.75
N GLU A 345 18.66 9.83 6.69
CA GLU A 345 19.01 11.26 6.76
C GLU A 345 17.93 12.07 7.49
N ARG A 346 16.64 11.88 7.15
CA ARG A 346 15.54 12.53 7.88
C ARG A 346 15.50 12.15 9.36
N GLN A 347 15.85 10.91 9.69
CA GLN A 347 15.93 10.46 11.09
C GLN A 347 17.11 11.12 11.82
N ILE A 348 18.27 11.23 11.18
CA ILE A 348 19.44 11.94 11.71
C ILE A 348 19.09 13.41 11.96
N GLU A 349 18.51 14.09 10.98
CA GLU A 349 18.14 15.50 11.10
C GLU A 349 17.12 15.73 12.24
N ASN A 350 16.18 14.81 12.45
CA ASN A 350 15.26 14.87 13.59
C ASN A 350 15.97 14.66 14.93
N LEU A 351 16.92 13.72 15.01
CA LEU A 351 17.74 13.51 16.21
C LEU A 351 18.65 14.71 16.50
N GLU A 352 19.18 15.35 15.47
CA GLU A 352 19.97 16.58 15.61
C GLU A 352 19.13 17.72 16.19
N ARG A 353 17.89 17.91 15.72
CA ARG A 353 16.95 18.88 16.31
C ARG A 353 16.65 18.56 17.79
N GLN A 354 16.37 17.30 18.12
CA GLN A 354 16.15 16.90 19.52
C GLN A 354 17.38 17.14 20.38
N LYS A 355 18.59 16.88 19.84
CA LYS A 355 19.85 17.17 20.53
C LYS A 355 20.00 18.66 20.79
N THR A 356 19.73 19.53 19.82
CA THR A 356 19.81 20.99 20.02
C THR A 356 18.79 21.48 21.05
N ASP A 357 17.56 20.96 21.02
CA ASP A 357 16.53 21.32 22.01
C ASP A 357 16.96 20.95 23.44
N LEU A 358 17.56 19.77 23.61
CA LEU A 358 18.11 19.31 24.90
C LEU A 358 19.33 20.12 25.34
N GLU A 359 20.22 20.50 24.40
CA GLU A 359 21.35 21.37 24.70
C GLU A 359 20.87 22.75 25.18
N ASP A 360 19.84 23.31 24.55
CA ASP A 360 19.22 24.56 24.97
C ASP A 360 18.55 24.44 26.36
N GLU A 361 17.86 23.33 26.63
CA GLU A 361 17.30 23.04 27.96
C GLU A 361 18.40 22.96 29.04
N LEU A 362 19.48 22.22 28.76
CA LEU A 362 20.62 22.13 29.67
C LEU A 362 21.25 23.50 29.92
N HIS A 363 21.38 24.33 28.88
CA HIS A 363 21.89 25.68 29.04
C HIS A 363 20.98 26.54 29.92
N ARG A 364 19.65 26.49 29.71
CA ARG A 364 18.67 27.18 30.57
C ARG A 364 18.76 26.73 32.03
N ILE A 365 18.86 25.42 32.26
CA ILE A 365 18.99 24.87 33.62
C ILE A 365 20.28 25.36 34.27
N ARG A 366 21.42 25.31 33.57
CA ARG A 366 22.69 25.82 34.10
C ARG A 366 22.63 27.30 34.46
N LEU A 367 22.00 28.14 33.62
CA LEU A 367 21.81 29.55 33.95
C LEU A 367 20.94 29.73 35.20
N SER A 368 19.86 28.97 35.33
CA SER A 368 19.01 29.00 36.53
C SER A 368 19.71 28.50 37.79
N GLU A 369 20.57 27.49 37.66
CA GLU A 369 21.41 26.97 38.73
C GLU A 369 22.42 28.03 39.18
N MET A 370 23.12 28.68 38.25
CA MET A 370 24.04 29.77 38.56
C MET A 370 23.35 30.94 39.28
N ASP A 371 22.15 31.33 38.84
CA ASP A 371 21.36 32.38 39.50
C ASP A 371 20.93 31.96 40.91
N ALA A 372 20.44 30.72 41.07
CA ALA A 372 20.07 30.17 42.36
C ALA A 372 21.25 30.10 43.33
N VAL A 373 22.42 29.62 42.88
CA VAL A 373 23.66 29.58 43.66
C VAL A 373 24.08 30.99 44.07
N SER A 374 24.04 31.96 43.14
CA SER A 374 24.36 33.36 43.46
C SER A 374 23.41 33.94 44.51
N LYS A 375 22.12 33.63 44.41
CA LYS A 375 21.11 34.06 45.38
C LYS A 375 21.28 33.40 46.75
N VAL A 376 21.63 32.12 46.78
CA VAL A 376 21.96 31.41 48.03
C VAL A 376 23.17 32.06 48.69
N GLY A 377 24.25 32.32 47.95
CA GLY A 377 25.43 33.00 48.48
C GLY A 377 25.13 34.38 49.07
N LEU A 378 24.25 35.16 48.44
CA LEU A 378 23.78 36.44 49.01
C LEU A 378 22.99 36.28 50.32
N LEU A 379 22.14 35.26 50.40
CA LEU A 379 21.37 34.98 51.62
C LEU A 379 22.27 34.46 52.74
N GLU A 380 23.23 33.59 52.44
CA GLU A 380 24.23 33.10 53.39
C GLU A 380 25.06 34.26 53.95
N ALA A 381 25.55 35.18 53.12
CA ALA A 381 26.28 36.37 53.58
C ALA A 381 25.44 37.25 54.52
N ARG A 382 24.15 37.42 54.23
CA ARG A 382 23.22 38.18 55.09
C ARG A 382 22.93 37.47 56.41
N VAL A 383 22.85 36.14 56.40
CA VAL A 383 22.72 35.33 57.61
C VAL A 383 23.98 35.46 58.46
N GLU A 384 25.17 35.37 57.86
CA GLU A 384 26.44 35.54 58.55
C GLU A 384 26.56 36.95 59.20
N GLU A 385 26.11 38.00 58.51
CA GLU A 385 26.03 39.36 59.06
C GLU A 385 25.09 39.42 60.28
N ARG A 386 23.88 38.86 60.17
CA ARG A 386 22.92 38.77 61.29
C ARG A 386 23.47 37.98 62.47
N GLU A 387 24.18 36.89 62.22
CA GLU A 387 24.81 36.08 63.26
C GLU A 387 25.90 36.88 63.98
N LYS A 388 26.75 37.62 63.25
CA LYS A 388 27.74 38.54 63.84
C LYS A 388 27.09 39.65 64.65
N GLU A 389 25.98 40.23 64.17
CA GLU A 389 25.20 41.22 64.92
C GLU A 389 24.66 40.63 66.23
N ILE A 390 24.03 39.45 66.18
CA ILE A 390 23.52 38.76 67.36
C ILE A 390 24.66 38.45 68.34
N GLU A 391 25.80 37.95 67.86
CA GLU A 391 26.96 37.66 68.70
C GLU A 391 27.49 38.93 69.37
N SER A 392 27.53 40.06 68.66
CA SER A 392 27.92 41.36 69.24
C SER A 392 26.92 41.86 70.29
N LEU A 393 25.61 41.68 70.07
CA LEU A 393 24.56 42.03 71.03
C LEU A 393 24.60 41.13 72.27
N LEU A 394 24.85 39.83 72.10
CA LEU A 394 25.02 38.90 73.21
C LEU A 394 26.27 39.24 74.02
N LYS A 395 27.38 39.58 73.36
CA LYS A 395 28.61 40.00 74.03
C LYS A 395 28.40 41.27 74.85
N THR A 396 27.82 42.31 74.26
CA THR A 396 27.52 43.57 74.97
C THR A 396 26.52 43.35 76.11
N ASN A 397 25.49 42.53 75.93
CA ASN A 397 24.56 42.18 77.01
C ASN A 397 25.25 41.41 78.15
N ASN A 398 26.15 40.49 77.82
CA ASN A 398 26.91 39.74 78.82
C ASN A 398 27.88 40.65 79.59
N ASP A 399 28.54 41.58 78.89
CA ASP A 399 29.41 42.59 79.51
C ASP A 399 28.61 43.51 80.44
N GLN A 400 27.40 43.94 80.03
CA GLN A 400 26.48 44.70 80.88
C GLN A 400 26.02 43.89 82.11
N ARG A 401 25.65 42.63 81.93
CA ARG A 401 25.29 41.73 83.04
C ARG A 401 26.45 41.54 84.00
N SER A 402 27.65 41.29 83.48
CA SER A 402 28.88 41.17 84.26
C SER A 402 29.17 42.45 85.06
N SER A 403 29.05 43.62 84.42
CA SER A 403 29.18 44.92 85.11
C SER A 403 28.12 45.11 86.19
N THR A 404 26.87 44.73 85.94
CA THR A 404 25.78 44.83 86.93
C THR A 404 26.02 43.90 88.12
N VAL A 405 26.42 42.66 87.84
CA VAL A 405 26.80 41.68 88.87
C VAL A 405 27.95 42.21 89.71
N LYS A 406 28.96 42.83 89.08
CA LYS A 406 30.08 43.45 89.81
C LYS A 406 29.62 44.59 90.72
N VAL A 407 28.75 45.48 90.24
CA VAL A 407 28.17 46.56 91.07
C VAL A 407 27.35 46.00 92.23
N LEU A 408 26.53 44.97 92.01
CA LEU A 408 25.77 44.31 93.07
C LEU A 408 26.69 43.62 94.08
N GLN A 409 27.81 43.03 93.63
CA GLN A 409 28.81 42.44 94.50
C GLN A 409 29.51 43.50 95.36
N ASP A 410 29.92 44.62 94.77
CA ASP A 410 30.53 45.74 95.50
C ASP A 410 29.56 46.33 96.55
N LEU A 411 28.27 46.46 96.21
CA LEU A 411 27.23 46.87 97.16
C LEU A 411 27.05 45.85 98.28
N LEU A 412 26.99 44.55 97.96
CA LEU A 412 26.87 43.48 98.95
C LEU A 412 28.07 43.46 99.92
N ASP A 413 29.28 43.66 99.40
CA ASP A 413 30.47 43.72 100.23
C ASP A 413 30.51 44.99 101.07
N SER A 414 30.02 46.12 100.56
CA SER A 414 29.83 47.35 101.36
C SER A 414 28.78 47.18 102.47
N GLU A 415 27.69 46.47 102.19
CA GLU A 415 26.66 46.10 103.16
C GLU A 415 27.23 45.17 104.23
N ARG A 416 28.02 44.16 103.84
CA ARG A 416 28.71 43.27 104.78
C ARG A 416 29.69 44.03 105.69
N VAL A 417 30.42 45.01 105.15
CA VAL A 417 31.31 45.88 105.94
C VAL A 417 30.50 46.74 106.90
N ALA A 418 29.43 47.40 106.42
CA ALA A 418 28.55 48.21 107.25
C ALA A 418 27.89 47.38 108.37
N HIS A 419 27.48 46.16 108.06
CA HIS A 419 26.92 45.22 109.03
C HIS A 419 27.97 44.74 110.04
N ALA A 420 29.21 44.47 109.60
CA ALA A 420 30.31 44.13 110.51
C ALA A 420 30.63 45.28 111.47
N ASP A 421 30.62 46.53 110.98
CA ASP A 421 30.83 47.71 111.81
C ASP A 421 29.65 48.00 112.75
N ALA A 422 28.41 47.79 112.31
CA ALA A 422 27.24 47.82 113.18
C ALA A 422 27.33 46.75 114.27
N ASN A 423 27.80 45.54 113.94
CA ASN A 423 27.98 44.45 114.90
C ASN A 423 29.09 44.79 115.91
N LYS A 424 30.23 45.35 115.47
CA LYS A 424 31.27 45.87 116.37
C LYS A 424 30.75 46.97 117.28
N ARG A 425 29.92 47.89 116.77
CA ARG A 425 29.28 48.92 117.60
C ARG A 425 28.32 48.30 118.63
N ALA A 426 27.55 47.31 118.23
CA ALA A 426 26.68 46.56 119.13
C ALA A 426 27.49 45.81 120.20
N GLU A 427 28.61 45.19 119.85
CA GLU A 427 29.55 44.57 120.80
C GLU A 427 30.15 45.59 121.77
N VAL A 428 30.62 46.74 121.29
CA VAL A 428 31.13 47.83 122.13
C VAL A 428 30.05 48.34 123.09
N LEU A 429 28.83 48.56 122.61
CA LEU A 429 27.70 48.95 123.44
C LEU A 429 27.36 47.85 124.45
N SER A 430 27.41 46.58 124.06
CA SER A 430 27.17 45.44 124.96
C SER A 430 28.24 45.36 126.05
N LEU A 431 29.52 45.60 125.73
CA LEU A 431 30.62 45.69 126.70
C LEU A 431 30.45 46.90 127.62
N GLN A 432 30.04 48.06 127.09
CA GLN A 432 29.72 49.24 127.90
C GLN A 432 28.54 48.99 128.83
N LEU A 433 27.50 48.29 128.37
CA LEU A 433 26.34 47.92 129.16
C LEU A 433 26.72 46.93 130.25
N GLN A 434 27.57 45.94 129.95
CA GLN A 434 28.10 45.00 130.94
C GLN A 434 29.00 45.71 131.98
N ALA A 435 29.82 46.68 131.56
CA ALA A 435 30.62 47.50 132.47
C ALA A 435 29.75 48.44 133.33
N ALA A 436 28.69 49.01 132.77
CA ALA A 436 27.70 49.80 133.50
C ALA A 436 26.93 48.92 134.52
N GLN A 437 26.55 47.70 134.12
CA GLN A 437 25.95 46.71 135.00
C GLN A 437 26.90 46.34 136.15
N ALA A 438 28.19 46.07 135.87
CA ALA A 438 29.19 45.79 136.91
C ALA A 438 29.42 46.97 137.87
N LYS A 439 29.36 48.22 137.38
CA LYS A 439 29.37 49.41 138.25
C LYS A 439 28.10 49.51 139.08
N LEU A 440 26.94 49.17 138.51
CA LEU A 440 25.67 49.17 139.21
C LEU A 440 25.69 48.10 140.31
N ASP A 441 26.20 46.91 140.03
CA ASP A 441 26.40 45.81 140.98
C ASP A 441 27.39 46.22 142.09
N SER A 442 28.49 46.91 141.76
CA SER A 442 29.44 47.46 142.74
C SER A 442 28.80 48.52 143.64
N LEU A 443 28.03 49.45 143.06
CA LEU A 443 27.27 50.45 143.81
C LEU A 443 26.19 49.78 144.67
N GLN A 444 25.59 48.69 144.19
CA GLN A 444 24.63 47.90 144.97
C GLN A 444 25.35 47.18 146.12
N GLN A 445 26.57 46.68 145.92
CA GLN A 445 27.42 46.10 146.97
C GLN A 445 27.84 47.15 148.02
N GLU A 446 28.17 48.37 147.60
CA GLU A 446 28.43 49.51 148.50
C GLU A 446 27.16 49.96 149.23
N LEU A 447 26.01 50.05 148.55
CA LEU A 447 24.73 50.35 149.17
C LEU A 447 24.35 49.28 150.21
N THR A 448 24.67 48.01 149.93
CA THR A 448 24.44 46.89 150.85
C THR A 448 25.44 46.89 152.01
N SER A 449 26.69 47.33 151.82
CA SER A 449 27.68 47.47 152.90
C SER A 449 27.41 48.68 153.80
N VAL A 450 26.88 49.77 153.24
CA VAL A 450 26.40 50.95 153.98
C VAL A 450 25.09 50.63 154.71
N HIS A 451 24.16 49.89 154.10
CA HIS A 451 22.96 49.38 154.79
C HIS A 451 23.27 48.44 155.96
N LEU A 452 24.34 47.63 155.88
CA LEU A 452 24.76 46.71 156.94
C LEU A 452 25.46 47.40 158.12
N ASN A 453 25.92 48.65 157.98
CA ASN A 453 26.55 49.44 159.06
C ASN A 453 25.62 50.47 159.72
N GLU A 454 24.49 50.84 159.10
CA GLU A 454 23.65 51.97 159.56
C GLU A 454 22.23 51.58 160.02
N THR A 455 21.85 50.30 159.93
CA THR A 455 20.48 49.86 160.26
C THR A 455 20.42 48.98 161.51
N ALA A 456 20.86 49.54 162.64
CA ALA A 456 20.69 48.98 163.99
C ALA A 456 20.04 49.97 164.98
N LEU A 457 19.15 50.87 164.52
CA LEU A 457 18.17 51.66 165.31
C LEU A 457 17.46 52.69 164.39
N ASP A 458 16.65 52.25 163.42
CA ASP A 458 15.17 52.16 163.48
C ASP A 458 14.42 53.44 163.92
N SER A 459 13.78 54.13 162.96
CA SER A 459 12.31 54.29 162.88
C SER A 459 11.83 55.63 162.26
N LYS A 460 10.92 55.48 161.27
CA LYS A 460 9.69 56.27 160.99
C LYS A 460 9.68 57.52 160.07
N LEU A 461 8.62 57.50 159.22
CA LEU A 461 7.86 58.59 158.54
C LEU A 461 8.53 59.31 157.35
N LYS A 462 7.84 59.86 156.33
CA LYS A 462 6.56 59.66 155.59
C LYS A 462 6.53 60.80 154.53
N THR A 463 5.86 60.55 153.38
CA THR A 463 5.10 61.48 152.51
C THR A 463 5.75 62.56 151.63
N ALA A 464 5.49 62.49 150.30
CA ALA A 464 4.94 63.53 149.37
C ALA A 464 5.23 63.09 147.91
N SER A 465 4.27 62.71 147.03
CA SER A 465 3.34 63.54 146.19
C SER A 465 4.09 64.58 145.34
N HIS A 466 3.95 64.80 144.02
CA HIS A 466 2.90 64.63 143.00
C HIS A 466 3.51 64.91 141.60
N GLY A 467 2.87 64.48 140.50
CA GLY A 467 3.06 65.14 139.19
C GLY A 467 2.76 64.29 137.94
N LYS A 468 1.58 64.49 137.32
CA LYS A 468 1.12 63.94 136.02
C LYS A 468 0.92 65.09 135.02
N ARG A 469 0.93 64.80 133.70
CA ARG A 469 -0.13 65.06 132.67
C ARG A 469 0.45 65.32 131.25
N LEU A 470 -0.04 64.61 130.21
CA LEU A 470 -0.82 65.07 129.00
C LEU A 470 0.02 65.76 127.89
N ARG A 471 -0.30 65.79 126.58
CA ARG A 471 -1.26 65.18 125.60
C ARG A 471 -0.88 65.73 124.19
N ALA A 472 -1.39 65.09 123.12
CA ALA A 472 -1.74 65.66 121.79
C ALA A 472 -0.57 66.04 120.86
N ASP A 473 -0.66 66.10 119.53
CA ASP A 473 -1.57 65.61 118.46
C ASP A 473 -0.81 65.84 117.12
N ASP A 474 -1.42 65.39 116.02
CA ASP A 474 -1.18 65.74 114.60
C ASP A 474 -0.01 65.05 113.85
N VAL A 475 -0.30 64.15 112.87
CA VAL A 475 -0.79 64.38 111.47
C VAL A 475 0.41 64.85 110.61
N GLU A 476 0.83 64.20 109.52
CA GLU A 476 0.09 63.85 108.31
C GLU A 476 0.98 63.07 107.29
N MET A 477 0.34 62.13 106.56
CA MET A 477 0.56 61.64 105.16
C MET A 477 1.95 61.15 104.67
N GLY A 478 2.05 60.13 103.79
CA GLY A 478 1.07 59.38 102.98
C GLY A 478 1.68 58.02 102.53
N VAL A 479 0.93 56.91 102.43
CA VAL A 479 0.05 56.45 101.32
C VAL A 479 0.78 56.43 99.97
N GLY A 480 0.79 55.39 99.13
CA GLY A 480 0.02 54.14 99.02
C GLY A 480 0.76 53.15 98.09
N SER A 481 0.51 51.85 98.20
CA SER A 481 -0.58 51.06 97.59
C SER A 481 -0.37 50.71 96.11
N VAL A 482 -0.16 49.41 95.92
CA VAL A 482 -0.52 48.59 94.75
C VAL A 482 -1.94 48.92 94.29
N GLN A 483 -2.15 49.13 92.99
CA GLN A 483 -3.20 48.48 92.18
C GLN A 483 -3.14 48.89 90.70
N ASP A 484 -3.54 47.93 89.86
CA ASP A 484 -3.83 47.99 88.43
C ASP A 484 -4.78 49.11 87.98
N ILE A 485 -4.67 49.50 86.70
CA ILE A 485 -5.72 49.95 85.75
C ILE A 485 -5.04 49.93 84.36
N ASP A 486 -5.37 48.99 83.47
CA ASP A 486 -6.50 48.98 82.54
C ASP A 486 -6.59 50.24 81.64
N MET A 487 -6.20 50.09 80.37
CA MET A 487 -6.98 50.61 79.25
C MET A 487 -7.05 49.55 78.14
N SER A 488 -8.13 48.79 78.20
CA SER A 488 -9.03 48.42 77.10
C SER A 488 -9.10 49.53 76.01
N ASP A 489 -9.33 49.30 74.72
CA ASP A 489 -10.41 48.49 74.13
C ASP A 489 -10.23 48.39 72.59
N ARG A 490 -10.73 47.27 72.03
CA ARG A 490 -11.33 47.04 70.69
C ARG A 490 -10.64 47.56 69.42
N ILE A 491 -10.62 46.81 68.31
CA ILE A 491 -11.82 46.40 67.54
C ILE A 491 -11.58 45.10 66.75
N LEU A 492 -12.41 44.10 67.06
CA LEU A 492 -13.24 43.22 66.19
C LEU A 492 -12.71 42.72 64.82
N ARG A 493 -12.67 41.39 64.65
CA ARG A 493 -13.60 40.54 63.85
C ARG A 493 -12.95 39.16 63.64
N ALA A 494 -13.40 38.09 64.27
CA ALA A 494 -14.59 37.28 63.96
C ALA A 494 -14.56 36.56 62.58
N ASN A 495 -14.33 35.25 62.69
CA ASN A 495 -15.06 34.12 62.07
C ASN A 495 -14.72 33.56 60.67
N LYS A 496 -14.47 32.24 60.76
CA LYS A 496 -15.05 31.10 59.99
C LYS A 496 -14.50 30.74 58.61
N LYS A 497 -13.96 29.51 58.57
CA LYS A 497 -14.24 28.38 57.65
C LYS A 497 -14.82 28.72 56.28
N SER A 498 -14.27 28.13 55.22
CA SER A 498 -15.01 27.15 54.40
C SER A 498 -14.12 26.37 53.43
N ARG A 499 -14.56 25.13 53.19
CA ARG A 499 -14.05 24.09 52.31
C ARG A 499 -15.03 24.01 51.13
N SER A 500 -14.50 23.85 49.91
CA SER A 500 -15.13 23.28 48.70
C SER A 500 -16.44 23.92 48.16
N THR A 501 -16.59 24.01 46.85
CA THR A 501 -17.83 23.56 46.15
C THR A 501 -17.57 23.39 44.66
N THR A 502 -18.10 22.27 44.16
CA THR A 502 -18.15 21.83 42.78
C THR A 502 -19.56 22.12 42.27
N SER A 503 -19.69 22.88 41.17
CA SER A 503 -20.79 22.83 40.15
C SER A 503 -22.24 23.01 40.67
N PRO A 504 -23.36 22.85 39.91
CA PRO A 504 -23.57 22.51 38.47
C PRO A 504 -24.79 23.23 37.77
N VAL A 505 -25.18 22.68 36.61
CA VAL A 505 -26.51 22.64 35.94
C VAL A 505 -26.89 23.84 35.02
N LEU A 506 -27.46 23.69 33.81
CA LEU A 506 -28.52 22.77 33.36
C LEU A 506 -28.78 22.87 31.83
N TYR A 507 -29.27 21.76 31.24
CA TYR A 507 -30.00 21.56 29.95
C TYR A 507 -29.20 21.51 28.62
N SER A 508 -29.32 20.53 27.70
CA SER A 508 -30.18 19.33 27.53
C SER A 508 -29.60 18.37 26.46
N GLN A 509 -29.87 17.06 26.64
CA GLN A 509 -30.38 16.09 25.64
C GLN A 509 -29.60 15.80 24.34
N SER A 510 -29.06 14.57 24.22
CA SER A 510 -29.60 13.43 23.44
C SER A 510 -29.54 13.67 21.92
N GLY A 511 -28.74 12.94 21.15
CA GLY A 511 -28.93 11.51 20.94
C GLY A 511 -29.95 11.31 19.81
N ASP A 512 -29.53 10.58 18.77
CA ASP A 512 -30.37 9.93 17.74
C ASP A 512 -30.51 10.60 16.37
N GLY A 513 -30.55 9.74 15.34
CA GLY A 513 -30.77 10.05 13.93
C GLY A 513 -29.49 9.97 13.09
N GLY A 514 -29.01 8.81 12.62
CA GLY A 514 -29.80 7.77 12.00
C GLY A 514 -30.22 8.20 10.60
N SER A 515 -29.35 8.07 9.59
CA SER A 515 -29.79 7.99 8.19
C SER A 515 -29.50 6.59 7.64
N VAL A 516 -30.40 5.69 8.02
CA VAL A 516 -30.76 4.53 7.22
C VAL A 516 -31.32 5.07 5.89
N PHE A 517 -30.60 4.87 4.79
CA PHE A 517 -31.26 4.69 3.50
C PHE A 517 -31.27 3.18 3.20
N LYS A 518 -32.34 2.57 3.67
CA LYS A 518 -32.92 1.31 3.19
C LYS A 518 -33.04 1.46 1.66
N GLY A 519 -32.47 0.59 0.86
CA GLY A 519 -32.87 -0.81 0.76
C GLY A 519 -33.49 -0.97 -0.62
N GLY A 520 -32.79 -1.74 -1.45
CA GLY A 520 -33.21 -2.14 -2.78
C GLY A 520 -32.47 -3.42 -3.12
N ASP A 521 -32.73 -4.46 -2.34
CA ASP A 521 -32.56 -5.83 -2.84
C ASP A 521 -33.59 -6.00 -3.95
N ASP A 522 -33.11 -6.16 -5.18
CA ASP A 522 -33.80 -7.01 -6.13
C ASP A 522 -32.83 -8.08 -6.62
N ASN A 523 -33.06 -9.23 -6.05
CA ASN A 523 -32.71 -10.55 -6.52
C ASN A 523 -33.06 -10.66 -8.02
N GLN A 524 -32.08 -10.85 -8.91
CA GLN A 524 -32.32 -11.59 -10.13
C GLN A 524 -31.05 -12.15 -10.77
N ASN A 525 -31.22 -13.42 -11.14
CA ASN A 525 -30.34 -14.39 -11.77
C ASN A 525 -29.73 -13.91 -13.12
N PRO A 526 -28.77 -14.68 -13.69
CA PRO A 526 -27.96 -14.29 -14.84
C PRO A 526 -28.69 -14.53 -16.18
N GLN A 527 -28.09 -13.99 -17.24
CA GLN A 527 -28.40 -14.20 -18.66
C GLN A 527 -29.68 -13.54 -19.21
N ASN A 528 -29.52 -12.40 -19.88
CA ASN A 528 -29.91 -12.24 -21.28
C ASN A 528 -29.44 -10.90 -21.83
N ASN A 529 -28.35 -10.89 -22.60
CA ASN A 529 -28.10 -9.83 -23.58
C ASN A 529 -29.10 -10.02 -24.71
N GLN A 530 -30.33 -9.57 -24.52
CA GLN A 530 -31.30 -9.49 -25.59
C GLN A 530 -31.12 -8.14 -26.28
N GLU A 531 -30.15 -8.09 -27.20
CA GLU A 531 -30.18 -7.10 -28.27
C GLU A 531 -31.55 -7.18 -28.95
N ASP A 532 -32.16 -6.03 -29.25
CA ASP A 532 -33.43 -5.94 -30.00
C ASP A 532 -33.31 -6.65 -31.35
N TYR A 533 -33.57 -7.95 -31.38
CA TYR A 533 -33.35 -8.83 -32.52
C TYR A 533 -34.29 -8.49 -33.70
N THR A 534 -35.39 -7.77 -33.43
CA THR A 534 -36.29 -7.21 -34.46
C THR A 534 -35.62 -6.15 -35.33
N LYS A 535 -34.55 -5.51 -34.84
CA LYS A 535 -33.75 -4.52 -35.60
C LYS A 535 -32.65 -5.17 -36.44
N PHE A 536 -32.42 -6.48 -36.32
CA PHE A 536 -31.38 -7.15 -37.10
C PHE A 536 -31.68 -7.09 -38.61
N THR A 537 -30.63 -6.89 -39.38
CA THR A 537 -30.67 -7.02 -40.84
C THR A 537 -30.83 -8.51 -41.20
N VAL A 538 -31.36 -8.79 -42.39
CA VAL A 538 -31.51 -10.18 -42.89
C VAL A 538 -30.19 -10.95 -42.81
N GLN A 539 -29.08 -10.28 -43.13
CA GLN A 539 -27.74 -10.88 -43.07
C GLN A 539 -27.32 -11.22 -41.63
N LYS A 540 -27.56 -10.33 -40.66
CA LYS A 540 -27.24 -10.59 -39.24
C LYS A 540 -28.09 -11.75 -38.68
N LEU A 541 -29.36 -11.86 -39.07
CA LEU A 541 -30.22 -13.00 -38.69
C LEU A 541 -29.75 -14.33 -39.28
N LYS A 542 -29.34 -14.36 -40.55
CA LYS A 542 -28.79 -15.57 -41.20
C LYS A 542 -27.49 -16.02 -40.55
N GLN A 543 -26.63 -15.07 -40.18
CA GLN A 543 -25.38 -15.35 -39.48
C GLN A 543 -25.65 -15.92 -38.08
N GLU A 544 -26.59 -15.34 -37.34
CA GLU A 544 -26.90 -15.83 -35.99
C GLU A 544 -27.57 -17.21 -36.01
N LEU A 545 -28.46 -17.48 -36.97
CA LEU A 545 -29.02 -18.82 -37.19
C LEU A 545 -27.96 -19.87 -37.54
N THR A 546 -27.01 -19.52 -38.41
CA THR A 546 -25.89 -20.41 -38.76
C THR A 546 -24.99 -20.66 -37.56
N LYS A 547 -24.73 -19.62 -36.75
CA LYS A 547 -23.91 -19.70 -35.53
C LYS A 547 -24.56 -20.56 -34.44
N HIS A 548 -25.89 -20.60 -34.38
CA HIS A 548 -26.65 -21.49 -33.50
C HIS A 548 -26.95 -22.87 -34.13
N ASN A 549 -26.25 -23.24 -35.21
CA ASN A 549 -26.37 -24.52 -35.93
C ASN A 549 -27.71 -24.78 -36.65
N PHE A 550 -28.54 -23.75 -36.85
CA PHE A 550 -29.81 -23.85 -37.60
C PHE A 550 -29.66 -23.49 -39.10
N GLY A 551 -28.47 -23.73 -39.66
CA GLY A 551 -28.18 -23.43 -41.07
C GLY A 551 -28.94 -24.32 -42.06
N ALA A 552 -29.27 -25.56 -41.66
CA ALA A 552 -30.00 -26.51 -42.51
C ALA A 552 -31.49 -26.12 -42.65
N GLU A 553 -32.10 -25.64 -41.56
CA GLU A 553 -33.48 -25.16 -41.52
C GLU A 553 -33.63 -23.84 -42.30
N LEU A 554 -32.60 -22.99 -42.28
CA LEU A 554 -32.53 -21.79 -43.10
C LEU A 554 -32.43 -22.12 -44.60
N LEU A 555 -31.69 -23.18 -44.97
CA LEU A 555 -31.58 -23.64 -46.36
C LEU A 555 -32.86 -24.33 -46.87
N ALA A 556 -33.65 -24.92 -45.98
CA ALA A 556 -34.94 -25.51 -46.31
C ALA A 556 -36.00 -24.45 -46.71
N LEU A 557 -35.84 -23.21 -46.24
CA LEU A 557 -36.66 -22.08 -46.69
C LEU A 557 -36.17 -21.59 -48.07
N ARG A 558 -36.87 -22.00 -49.14
CA ARG A 558 -36.57 -21.56 -50.51
C ARG A 558 -37.02 -20.11 -50.71
N ASN A 559 -36.07 -19.18 -50.69
CA ASN A 559 -36.26 -17.71 -50.79
C ASN A 559 -37.04 -17.05 -49.63
N PRO A 560 -36.48 -17.03 -48.41
CA PRO A 560 -37.20 -16.53 -47.26
C PRO A 560 -37.21 -15.00 -47.20
N ASN A 561 -38.39 -14.43 -46.90
CA ASN A 561 -38.53 -13.01 -46.61
C ASN A 561 -38.04 -12.68 -45.18
N LYS A 562 -37.83 -11.39 -44.86
CA LYS A 562 -37.30 -10.99 -43.53
C LYS A 562 -38.17 -11.48 -42.37
N LYS A 563 -39.49 -11.59 -42.56
CA LYS A 563 -40.42 -12.05 -41.50
C LYS A 563 -40.27 -13.55 -41.24
N GLU A 564 -40.06 -14.36 -42.27
CA GLU A 564 -39.85 -15.81 -42.15
C GLU A 564 -38.52 -16.14 -41.46
N ILE A 565 -37.45 -15.40 -41.75
CA ILE A 565 -36.15 -15.57 -41.09
C ILE A 565 -36.24 -15.13 -39.61
N LEU A 566 -36.98 -14.06 -39.33
CA LEU A 566 -37.25 -13.63 -37.94
C LEU A 566 -38.06 -14.67 -37.17
N ALA A 567 -39.13 -15.22 -37.76
CA ALA A 567 -39.93 -16.26 -37.13
C ALA A 567 -39.11 -17.54 -36.87
N LEU A 568 -38.22 -17.91 -37.80
CA LEU A 568 -37.30 -19.03 -37.60
C LEU A 568 -36.29 -18.75 -36.47
N TYR A 569 -35.78 -17.52 -36.37
CA TYR A 569 -34.91 -17.09 -35.27
C TYR A 569 -35.64 -17.09 -33.92
N GLU A 570 -36.88 -16.59 -33.86
CA GLU A 570 -37.71 -16.62 -32.66
C GLU A 570 -38.01 -18.06 -32.20
N LYS A 571 -38.30 -18.95 -33.14
CA LYS A 571 -38.62 -20.35 -32.86
C LYS A 571 -37.41 -21.18 -32.46
N CYS A 572 -36.30 -21.09 -33.21
CA CYS A 572 -35.15 -21.97 -33.06
C CYS A 572 -34.12 -21.44 -32.04
N VAL A 573 -33.90 -20.12 -31.99
CA VAL A 573 -32.86 -19.51 -31.14
C VAL A 573 -33.44 -18.94 -29.86
N LEU A 574 -34.59 -18.26 -29.94
CA LEU A 574 -35.25 -17.69 -28.75
C LEU A 574 -36.28 -18.61 -28.09
N GLN A 575 -36.58 -19.77 -28.70
CA GLN A 575 -37.58 -20.74 -28.24
C GLN A 575 -38.94 -20.12 -27.86
N LYS A 576 -39.34 -19.05 -28.54
CA LYS A 576 -40.67 -18.45 -28.39
C LYS A 576 -41.65 -19.23 -29.27
N SER A 577 -42.70 -19.79 -28.65
CA SER A 577 -43.76 -20.52 -29.37
C SER A 577 -44.73 -19.60 -30.07
#